data_AF-A0A954ESX7-F1
#
_entry.id   AF-A0A954ESX7-F1
#
_cell.length_a   1.000
_cell.length_b   1.000
_cell.length_c   1.000
_cell.angle_alpha   90.00
_cell.angle_beta   90.00
_cell.angle_gamma   90.00
#
_symmetry.space_group_name_H-M   'P 1'
#
loop_
_entity.id
_entity.type
_entity.pdbx_description
1 polymer ?
#
loop_
_entity_poly.entity_id
_entity_poly.type
_entity_poly.pdbx_seq_one_letter_code
_entity_poly.pdbx_strand_id
1 'polypeptide(L)'
;MTLRAPRNLERTNHRAGFSLIEVLIALGLSVLLISAIYAAIDLHFRIQSVGRAEIAGQQLLRSLIRRMSEDVGSIVMYLPEKTTEEEAAATDDSSSASSSTGDSALTLGGLEEGENPLNFGLTGTADAMHITVSKPSRDLAYSSLFFEGTGGRASDTVIISYGLASTGNERFSILETPTGHPGMGFGRRVMDLFAAETIPNELDSVHVIAPEIVSVSFRYFDGAAWYESWDSLTNGMLPTAVEVTFGFWNDPPPKSSASYEPGQRGTISPYAHRFYVPLSVPFTDTEI
;
A
#
# COMPACT_ATOMS: atom_id res chain seq x y z
N MET A 1 43.35 -5.21 -97.30
CA MET A 1 42.67 -6.32 -96.59
C MET A 1 43.80 -7.23 -96.12
N THR A 2 44.20 -7.22 -94.85
CA THR A 2 43.59 -8.03 -93.80
C THR A 2 43.89 -7.47 -92.40
N LEU A 3 42.84 -7.43 -91.57
CA LEU A 3 42.86 -7.00 -90.16
C LEU A 3 43.49 -8.08 -89.28
N ARG A 4 44.46 -7.70 -88.43
CA ARG A 4 45.00 -8.57 -87.37
C ARG A 4 44.39 -8.18 -86.03
N ALA A 5 43.61 -9.10 -85.45
CA ALA A 5 42.78 -8.92 -84.27
C ALA A 5 43.56 -8.52 -82.99
N PRO A 6 42.93 -7.81 -82.04
CA PRO A 6 43.57 -7.44 -80.78
C PRO A 6 43.69 -8.62 -79.81
N ARG A 7 44.75 -8.54 -79.00
CA ARG A 7 45.21 -9.49 -77.98
C ARG A 7 44.16 -9.74 -76.89
N ASN A 8 43.74 -10.98 -76.72
CA ASN A 8 43.11 -11.44 -75.48
C ASN A 8 44.21 -11.90 -74.52
N LEU A 9 44.60 -11.01 -73.60
CA LEU A 9 45.30 -11.42 -72.39
C LEU A 9 44.24 -12.01 -71.46
N GLU A 10 44.07 -13.33 -71.52
CA GLU A 10 43.37 -14.04 -70.46
C GLU A 10 44.09 -13.76 -69.14
N ARG A 11 43.51 -12.90 -68.31
CA ARG A 11 43.88 -12.82 -66.89
C ARG A 11 43.57 -14.19 -66.30
N THR A 12 44.59 -15.03 -66.15
CA THR A 12 44.48 -16.21 -65.31
C THR A 12 44.17 -15.73 -63.90
N ASN A 13 42.90 -15.79 -63.50
CA ASN A 13 42.50 -15.60 -62.12
C ASN A 13 43.22 -16.67 -61.31
N HIS A 14 44.38 -16.31 -60.73
CA HIS A 14 44.96 -17.10 -59.66
C HIS A 14 43.90 -17.17 -58.58
N ARG A 15 43.32 -18.35 -58.40
CA ARG A 15 42.47 -18.64 -57.25
C ARG A 15 43.40 -18.58 -56.04
N ALA A 16 43.50 -17.39 -55.45
CA ALA A 16 44.22 -17.17 -54.21
C ALA A 16 43.50 -17.98 -53.13
N GLY A 17 44.08 -19.10 -52.73
CA GLY A 17 43.67 -19.79 -51.52
C GLY A 17 43.95 -18.87 -50.32
N PHE A 18 43.11 -18.96 -49.29
CA PHE A 18 43.30 -18.17 -48.08
C PHE A 18 44.61 -18.53 -47.39
N SER A 19 45.35 -17.52 -46.95
CA SER A 19 46.56 -17.75 -46.15
C SER A 19 46.17 -18.18 -44.74
N LEU A 20 47.00 -19.02 -44.11
CA LEU A 20 46.77 -19.52 -42.75
C LEU A 20 46.66 -18.37 -41.73
N ILE A 21 47.40 -17.27 -41.94
CA ILE A 21 47.34 -16.09 -41.08
C ILE A 21 46.00 -15.35 -41.21
N GLU A 22 45.42 -15.29 -42.41
CA GLU A 22 44.12 -14.66 -42.63
C GLU A 22 42.99 -15.46 -41.98
N VAL A 23 43.06 -16.79 -42.04
CA VAL A 23 42.11 -17.67 -41.32
C VAL A 23 42.26 -17.50 -39.80
N LEU A 24 43.48 -17.38 -39.27
CA LEU A 24 43.71 -17.13 -37.84
C LEU A 24 43.19 -15.76 -37.40
N ILE A 25 43.39 -14.71 -38.21
CA ILE A 25 42.87 -13.37 -37.92
C ILE A 25 41.34 -13.39 -38.00
N ALA A 26 40.76 -14.02 -39.01
CA ALA A 26 39.30 -14.14 -39.14
C ALA A 26 38.68 -14.88 -37.95
N LEU A 27 39.32 -15.95 -37.48
CA LEU A 27 38.90 -16.69 -36.28
C LEU A 27 39.08 -15.85 -35.01
N GLY A 28 40.21 -15.15 -34.86
CA GLY A 28 40.42 -14.25 -33.72
C GLY A 28 39.39 -13.11 -33.66
N LEU A 29 39.09 -12.50 -34.81
CA LEU A 29 38.08 -11.45 -34.93
C LEU A 29 36.66 -11.98 -34.69
N SER A 30 36.33 -13.20 -35.11
CA SER A 30 35.02 -13.80 -34.85
C SER A 30 34.82 -14.10 -33.36
N VAL A 31 35.84 -14.63 -32.69
CA VAL A 31 35.79 -14.87 -31.22
C VAL A 31 35.68 -13.55 -30.46
N LEU A 32 36.46 -12.53 -30.85
CA LEU A 32 36.39 -11.20 -30.25
C LEU A 32 34.98 -10.59 -30.43
N LEU A 33 34.42 -10.69 -31.64
CA LEU A 33 33.09 -10.19 -31.95
C LEU A 33 32.01 -10.91 -31.12
N ILE A 34 32.07 -12.24 -31.03
CA ILE A 34 31.13 -13.03 -30.21
C ILE A 34 31.25 -12.64 -28.73
N SER A 35 32.46 -12.43 -28.22
CA SER A 35 32.68 -11.98 -26.84
C SER A 35 32.08 -10.59 -26.57
N ALA A 36 32.26 -9.65 -27.50
CA ALA A 36 31.68 -8.31 -27.39
C ALA A 36 30.15 -8.35 -27.41
N ILE A 37 29.55 -9.18 -28.27
CA ILE A 37 28.10 -9.38 -28.31
C ILE A 37 27.61 -10.00 -27.00
N TYR A 38 28.31 -10.99 -26.47
CA TYR A 38 27.93 -11.64 -25.21
C TYR A 38 27.96 -10.63 -24.05
N ALA A 39 29.00 -9.80 -23.96
CA ALA A 39 29.09 -8.73 -22.98
C ALA A 39 27.95 -7.70 -23.12
N ALA A 40 27.58 -7.33 -24.35
CA ALA A 40 26.47 -6.41 -24.59
C ALA A 40 25.10 -7.00 -24.17
N ILE A 41 24.88 -8.30 -24.40
CA ILE A 41 23.65 -9.00 -23.99
C ILE A 41 23.57 -9.09 -22.47
N ASP A 42 24.66 -9.45 -21.79
CA ASP A 42 24.71 -9.51 -20.32
C ASP A 42 24.41 -8.14 -19.69
N LEU A 43 25.01 -7.07 -20.23
CA LEU A 43 24.73 -5.71 -19.83
C LEU A 43 23.25 -5.35 -20.01
N HIS A 44 22.66 -5.73 -21.15
CA HIS A 44 21.25 -5.48 -21.43
C HIS A 44 20.34 -6.16 -20.39
N PHE A 45 20.58 -7.44 -20.08
CA PHE A 45 19.80 -8.15 -19.07
C PHE A 45 19.96 -7.56 -17.67
N ARG A 46 21.18 -7.13 -17.29
CA ARG A 46 21.43 -6.49 -16.00
C ARG A 46 20.71 -5.15 -15.84
N ILE A 47 20.70 -4.33 -16.88
CA ILE A 47 19.96 -3.05 -16.85
C ILE A 47 18.45 -3.30 -16.77
N GLN A 48 17.94 -4.30 -17.50
CA GLN A 48 16.52 -4.63 -17.49
C GLN A 48 16.03 -5.20 -16.15
N SER A 49 16.81 -6.04 -15.47
CA SER A 49 16.37 -6.66 -14.22
C SER A 49 16.22 -5.63 -13.09
N VAL A 50 17.17 -4.71 -12.95
CA VAL A 50 17.12 -3.62 -11.97
C VAL A 50 15.94 -2.68 -12.25
N GLY A 51 15.73 -2.32 -13.52
CA GLY A 51 14.63 -1.43 -13.90
C GLY A 51 13.23 -2.00 -13.63
N ARG A 52 13.06 -3.33 -13.73
CA ARG A 52 11.76 -3.98 -13.48
C ARG A 52 11.32 -3.89 -12.02
N ALA A 53 12.24 -4.10 -11.07
CA ALA A 53 11.93 -4.02 -9.64
C ALA A 53 11.48 -2.61 -9.25
N GLU A 54 12.19 -1.59 -9.74
CA GLU A 54 11.83 -0.19 -9.51
C GLU A 54 10.46 0.14 -10.11
N ILE A 55 10.20 -0.26 -11.36
CA ILE A 55 8.90 -0.01 -12.01
C ILE A 55 7.77 -0.70 -11.25
N ALA A 56 7.97 -1.94 -10.79
CA ALA A 56 6.99 -2.68 -10.02
C ALA A 56 6.66 -1.97 -8.70
N GLY A 57 7.68 -1.52 -7.95
CA GLY A 57 7.49 -0.74 -6.72
C GLY A 57 6.72 0.57 -6.96
N GLN A 58 7.06 1.31 -8.01
CA GLN A 58 6.35 2.55 -8.38
C GLN A 58 4.89 2.29 -8.81
N GLN A 59 4.62 1.18 -9.48
CA GLN A 59 3.25 0.80 -9.86
C GLN A 59 2.43 0.38 -8.63
N LEU A 60 3.02 -0.40 -7.71
CA LEU A 60 2.41 -0.78 -6.45
C LEU A 60 2.07 0.45 -5.60
N LEU A 61 3.02 1.38 -5.46
CA LEU A 61 2.82 2.60 -4.71
C LEU A 61 1.71 3.48 -5.31
N ARG A 62 1.67 3.65 -6.64
CA ARG A 62 0.60 4.40 -7.31
C ARG A 62 -0.77 3.76 -7.10
N SER A 63 -0.86 2.43 -7.16
CA SER A 63 -2.13 1.74 -6.94
C SER A 63 -2.60 1.89 -5.49
N LEU A 64 -1.65 1.84 -4.54
CA LEU A 64 -1.91 2.03 -3.12
C LEU A 64 -2.38 3.45 -2.79
N ILE A 65 -1.65 4.45 -3.26
CA ILE A 65 -2.00 5.87 -3.10
C ILE A 65 -3.37 6.15 -3.70
N ARG A 66 -3.64 5.65 -4.91
CA ARG A 66 -4.95 5.84 -5.54
C ARG A 66 -6.06 5.24 -4.70
N ARG A 67 -5.91 3.99 -4.24
CA ARG A 67 -6.89 3.31 -3.41
C ARG A 67 -7.13 4.04 -2.09
N MET A 68 -6.06 4.44 -1.41
CA MET A 68 -6.15 5.18 -0.16
C MET A 68 -6.74 6.58 -0.36
N SER A 69 -6.46 7.24 -1.47
CA SER A 69 -7.09 8.52 -1.83
C SER A 69 -8.59 8.38 -2.11
N GLU A 70 -9.02 7.29 -2.76
CA GLU A 70 -10.44 6.98 -2.97
C GLU A 70 -11.14 6.72 -1.62
N ASP A 71 -10.49 5.98 -0.72
CA ASP A 71 -11.02 5.68 0.61
C ASP A 71 -11.06 6.96 1.51
N VAL A 72 -9.97 7.73 1.61
CA VAL A 72 -9.91 9.01 2.35
C VAL A 72 -10.89 10.05 1.77
N GLY A 73 -11.07 10.07 0.45
CA GLY A 73 -12.01 10.98 -0.21
C GLY A 73 -13.48 10.67 0.04
N SER A 74 -13.80 9.47 0.53
CA SER A 74 -15.16 9.01 0.84
C SER A 74 -15.44 8.95 2.35
N ILE A 75 -14.60 9.61 3.15
CA ILE A 75 -14.75 9.65 4.60
C ILE A 75 -16.07 10.32 5.00
N VAL A 76 -16.69 9.78 6.05
CA VAL A 76 -17.91 10.33 6.65
C VAL A 76 -17.67 10.52 8.14
N MET A 77 -18.01 11.71 8.62
CA MET A 77 -18.01 12.04 10.03
C MET A 77 -19.42 12.43 10.46
N TYR A 78 -19.85 11.89 11.60
CA TYR A 78 -21.04 12.33 12.30
C TYR A 78 -20.61 12.80 13.69
N LEU A 79 -20.90 14.05 14.03
CA LEU A 79 -20.66 14.59 15.35
C LEU A 79 -21.99 14.50 16.11
N PRO A 80 -22.07 13.74 17.22
CA PRO A 80 -23.28 13.74 18.03
C PRO A 80 -23.52 15.17 18.53
N GLU A 81 -24.76 15.64 18.42
CA GLU A 81 -25.12 16.91 19.05
C GLU A 81 -24.87 16.76 20.54
N LYS A 82 -23.98 17.60 21.07
CA LYS A 82 -23.73 17.65 22.50
C LYS A 82 -25.00 18.22 23.12
N THR A 83 -25.89 17.35 23.59
CA THR A 83 -27.03 17.78 24.41
C THR A 83 -26.43 18.56 25.57
N THR A 84 -26.65 19.87 25.57
CA THR A 84 -26.42 20.70 26.73
C THR A 84 -27.36 20.18 27.80
N GLU A 85 -26.89 19.23 28.59
CA GLU A 85 -27.43 18.98 29.92
C GLU A 85 -27.19 20.27 30.69
N GLU A 86 -28.18 21.16 30.63
CA GLU A 86 -28.35 22.22 31.59
C GLU A 86 -28.23 21.59 32.97
N GLU A 87 -27.18 21.97 33.68
CA GLU A 87 -26.91 21.63 35.06
C GLU A 87 -27.99 22.29 35.93
N ALA A 88 -29.20 21.71 35.89
CA ALA A 88 -30.30 22.07 36.77
C ALA A 88 -30.13 21.29 38.08
N ALA A 89 -29.61 21.99 39.08
CA ALA A 89 -29.47 21.48 40.43
C ALA A 89 -30.82 21.00 41.02
N ALA A 90 -30.79 19.77 41.56
CA ALA A 90 -31.63 19.17 42.60
C ALA A 90 -33.15 19.01 42.37
N THR A 91 -33.62 17.75 42.33
CA THR A 91 -34.51 17.17 43.35
C THR A 91 -34.73 15.67 43.12
N ASP A 92 -34.66 14.91 44.21
CA ASP A 92 -34.81 13.46 44.34
C ASP A 92 -36.31 13.07 44.38
N ASP A 93 -36.80 12.20 43.47
CA ASP A 93 -37.89 11.27 43.73
C ASP A 93 -37.94 10.13 42.69
N SER A 94 -38.44 9.00 43.15
CA SER A 94 -38.31 7.65 42.61
C SER A 94 -39.44 7.18 41.68
N SER A 95 -39.07 6.27 40.78
CA SER A 95 -39.89 5.26 40.07
C SER A 95 -40.78 5.70 38.88
N SER A 96 -40.42 5.23 37.68
CA SER A 96 -41.10 4.09 37.03
C SER A 96 -40.53 3.84 35.64
N ALA A 97 -40.44 2.56 35.30
CA ALA A 97 -39.91 2.07 34.04
C ALA A 97 -40.86 2.36 32.87
N SER A 98 -40.30 2.90 31.79
CA SER A 98 -40.84 2.76 30.44
C SER A 98 -39.69 2.52 29.47
N SER A 99 -39.71 1.33 28.89
CA SER A 99 -38.86 0.90 27.80
C SER A 99 -39.04 1.77 26.55
N SER A 100 -37.97 2.42 26.10
CA SER A 100 -37.83 2.91 24.73
C SER A 100 -36.51 2.42 24.16
N THR A 101 -36.65 1.45 23.26
CA THR A 101 -35.62 0.95 22.36
C THR A 101 -35.03 2.08 21.52
N GLY A 102 -33.69 2.18 21.52
CA GLY A 102 -32.95 2.97 20.55
C GLY A 102 -32.25 4.18 21.14
N ASP A 103 -31.24 3.97 21.96
CA ASP A 103 -30.15 4.92 22.11
C ASP A 103 -28.88 4.18 22.56
N SER A 104 -28.14 3.62 21.59
CA SER A 104 -26.74 3.26 21.84
C SER A 104 -25.92 4.53 21.74
N ALA A 105 -26.07 5.39 22.74
CA ALA A 105 -25.13 6.46 23.01
C ALA A 105 -23.76 5.80 23.26
N LEU A 106 -22.86 5.97 22.30
CA LEU A 106 -21.44 5.62 22.37
C LEU A 106 -20.84 6.36 23.57
N THR A 107 -20.82 5.67 24.70
CA THR A 107 -20.34 6.19 25.97
C THR A 107 -18.82 6.05 26.01
N LEU A 108 -18.20 7.23 26.11
CA LEU A 108 -16.80 7.51 26.37
C LEU A 108 -16.29 6.80 27.63
N GLY A 109 -15.22 6.01 27.50
CA GLY A 109 -14.40 5.61 28.65
C GLY A 109 -13.65 4.31 28.49
N GLY A 110 -12.36 4.39 28.12
CA GLY A 110 -11.43 3.26 28.26
C GLY A 110 -10.35 3.25 27.21
N LEU A 111 -9.22 3.92 27.48
CA LEU A 111 -7.95 3.56 26.85
C LEU A 111 -7.45 2.28 27.52
N GLU A 112 -8.02 1.13 27.16
CA GLU A 112 -7.39 -0.17 27.38
C GLU A 112 -6.72 -0.60 26.07
N GLU A 113 -5.48 -1.06 26.16
CA GLU A 113 -4.67 -1.46 25.02
C GLU A 113 -5.33 -2.61 24.25
N GLY A 114 -5.85 -2.32 23.05
CA GLY A 114 -6.12 -3.35 22.03
C GLY A 114 -7.34 -3.10 21.15
N GLU A 115 -8.35 -2.37 21.63
CA GLU A 115 -9.65 -2.28 20.97
C GLU A 115 -10.23 -0.86 21.04
N ASN A 116 -10.37 -0.21 19.88
CA ASN A 116 -10.99 1.11 19.80
C ASN A 116 -12.52 1.00 19.70
N PRO A 117 -13.30 1.86 20.39
CA PRO A 117 -14.73 1.94 20.19
C PRO A 117 -15.06 2.38 18.75
N LEU A 118 -16.24 2.01 18.27
CA LEU A 118 -16.71 2.38 16.94
C LEU A 118 -16.97 3.89 16.88
N ASN A 119 -16.02 4.62 16.30
CA ASN A 119 -16.13 6.06 16.15
C ASN A 119 -16.43 6.45 14.70
N PHE A 120 -17.36 7.38 14.52
CA PHE A 120 -17.59 8.02 13.22
C PHE A 120 -16.43 8.99 12.91
N GLY A 121 -15.99 9.02 11.65
CA GLY A 121 -14.85 9.83 11.20
C GLY A 121 -13.53 9.07 11.14
N LEU A 122 -12.45 9.74 11.55
CA LEU A 122 -11.09 9.18 11.56
C LEU A 122 -10.61 8.96 13.00
N THR A 123 -10.09 7.78 13.28
CA THR A 123 -9.33 7.49 14.50
C THR A 123 -8.03 6.76 14.15
N GLY A 124 -6.94 7.04 14.85
CA GLY A 124 -5.69 6.33 14.60
C GLY A 124 -4.51 6.82 15.41
N THR A 125 -3.45 6.01 15.35
CA THR A 125 -2.13 6.26 15.93
C THR A 125 -1.08 6.24 14.82
N ALA A 126 0.20 6.31 15.19
CA ALA A 126 1.28 6.23 14.23
C ALA A 126 1.30 4.90 13.46
N ASP A 127 0.76 3.81 14.02
CA ASP A 127 0.90 2.46 13.44
C ASP A 127 -0.36 1.95 12.73
N ALA A 128 -1.53 2.46 13.13
CA ALA A 128 -2.82 2.05 12.57
C ALA A 128 -3.74 3.24 12.36
N MET A 129 -4.47 3.24 11.24
CA MET A 129 -5.46 4.26 10.91
C MET A 129 -6.80 3.61 10.55
N HIS A 130 -7.86 4.06 11.21
CA HIS A 130 -9.23 3.65 10.99
C HIS A 130 -10.04 4.82 10.47
N ILE A 131 -10.71 4.62 9.34
CA ILE A 131 -11.58 5.62 8.72
C ILE A 131 -12.95 5.02 8.46
N THR A 132 -13.97 5.79 8.82
CA THR A 132 -15.35 5.48 8.49
C THR A 132 -15.68 6.10 7.15
N VAL A 133 -16.08 5.27 6.18
CA VAL A 133 -16.32 5.72 4.80
C VAL A 133 -17.71 5.33 4.32
N SER A 134 -18.30 6.16 3.46
CA SER A 134 -19.51 5.83 2.73
C SER A 134 -19.14 5.11 1.44
N LYS A 135 -19.43 3.82 1.38
CA LYS A 135 -19.26 2.97 0.21
C LYS A 135 -20.61 2.37 -0.18
N PRO A 136 -21.42 3.08 -1.00
CA PRO A 136 -22.68 2.54 -1.45
C PRO A 136 -22.45 1.24 -2.23
N SER A 137 -23.17 0.18 -1.85
CA SER A 137 -23.05 -1.10 -2.52
C SER A 137 -23.62 -0.99 -3.94
N ARG A 138 -22.83 -1.33 -4.97
CA ARG A 138 -23.34 -1.36 -6.36
C ARG A 138 -24.37 -2.46 -6.56
N ASP A 139 -24.33 -3.49 -5.73
CA ASP A 139 -25.30 -4.56 -5.68
C ASP A 139 -26.36 -4.20 -4.62
N LEU A 140 -27.27 -3.28 -4.97
CA LEU A 140 -28.51 -3.07 -4.22
C LEU A 140 -29.43 -4.29 -4.43
N ALA A 141 -28.95 -5.48 -4.08
CA ALA A 141 -29.81 -6.61 -3.86
C ALA A 141 -30.58 -6.30 -2.57
N TYR A 142 -31.84 -5.90 -2.72
CA TYR A 142 -32.81 -5.83 -1.64
C TYR A 142 -32.99 -7.26 -1.11
N SER A 143 -32.04 -7.78 -0.31
CA SER A 143 -32.18 -9.09 0.30
C SER A 143 -33.31 -8.96 1.30
N SER A 144 -34.42 -9.61 0.97
CA SER A 144 -35.67 -9.54 1.71
C SER A 144 -35.44 -9.77 3.20
N LEU A 145 -36.21 -9.03 4.00
CA LEU A 145 -36.23 -8.91 5.46
C LEU A 145 -36.48 -10.24 6.25
N PHE A 146 -36.23 -11.41 5.65
CA PHE A 146 -36.58 -12.73 6.17
C PHE A 146 -35.42 -13.74 6.06
N PHE A 147 -34.19 -13.31 6.36
CA PHE A 147 -33.09 -14.27 6.57
C PHE A 147 -32.56 -14.17 8.01
N GLU A 148 -32.86 -15.21 8.78
CA GLU A 148 -32.27 -15.49 10.09
C GLU A 148 -30.87 -16.06 9.86
N GLY A 149 -29.94 -15.15 9.56
CA GLY A 149 -28.53 -15.44 9.41
C GLY A 149 -27.74 -14.15 9.60
N THR A 150 -26.59 -14.24 10.25
CA THR A 150 -25.72 -13.12 10.66
C THR A 150 -25.11 -12.30 9.51
N GLY A 151 -25.59 -12.48 8.28
CA GLY A 151 -25.17 -11.72 7.11
C GLY A 151 -26.41 -11.18 6.39
N GLY A 152 -26.52 -9.86 6.27
CA GLY A 152 -27.56 -9.30 5.40
C GLY A 152 -28.06 -7.89 5.67
N ARG A 153 -27.42 -7.10 6.53
CA ARG A 153 -27.49 -5.64 6.38
C ARG A 153 -26.15 -5.21 5.82
N ALA A 154 -26.07 -5.03 4.51
CA ALA A 154 -24.97 -4.29 3.93
C ALA A 154 -25.23 -2.82 4.24
N SER A 155 -24.59 -2.30 5.28
CA SER A 155 -24.58 -0.85 5.49
C SER A 155 -23.81 -0.19 4.36
N ASP A 156 -24.28 0.97 3.90
CA ASP A 156 -23.49 1.81 3.00
C ASP A 156 -22.30 2.45 3.73
N THR A 157 -22.24 2.35 5.06
CA THR A 157 -21.11 2.84 5.86
C THR A 157 -20.26 1.67 6.35
N VAL A 158 -18.96 1.74 6.04
CA VAL A 158 -17.97 0.73 6.39
C VAL A 158 -16.77 1.36 7.08
N ILE A 159 -16.11 0.60 7.94
CA ILE A 159 -14.82 0.96 8.54
C ILE A 159 -13.72 0.35 7.69
N ILE A 160 -12.77 1.18 7.27
CA ILE A 160 -11.53 0.74 6.65
C ILE A 160 -10.40 0.94 7.65
N SER A 161 -9.67 -0.14 7.94
CA SER A 161 -8.48 -0.12 8.78
C SER A 161 -7.24 -0.32 7.93
N TYR A 162 -6.22 0.51 8.11
CA TYR A 162 -4.90 0.37 7.53
C TYR A 162 -3.87 0.20 8.63
N GLY A 163 -2.83 -0.57 8.34
CA GLY A 163 -1.72 -0.82 9.25
C GLY A 163 -0.82 -1.91 8.71
N LEU A 164 0.15 -2.35 9.53
CA LEU A 164 0.90 -3.56 9.23
C LEU A 164 0.07 -4.79 9.55
N ALA A 165 0.17 -5.78 8.68
CA ALA A 165 -0.48 -7.07 8.79
C ALA A 165 0.59 -8.17 8.81
N SER A 166 0.46 -9.14 9.71
CA SER A 166 1.37 -10.29 9.70
C SER A 166 1.16 -11.09 8.42
N THR A 167 2.22 -11.40 7.66
CA THR A 167 2.08 -12.18 6.41
C THR A 167 1.84 -13.67 6.65
N GLY A 168 1.76 -14.13 7.91
CA GLY A 168 1.45 -15.53 8.25
C GLY A 168 2.56 -16.53 7.94
N ASN A 169 3.74 -16.08 7.49
CA ASN A 169 4.89 -16.93 7.16
C ASN A 169 5.55 -17.58 8.39
N GLU A 170 5.06 -17.30 9.60
CA GLU A 170 5.51 -17.86 10.88
C GLU A 170 5.57 -19.40 10.86
N ARG A 171 4.66 -20.09 10.13
CA ARG A 171 4.57 -21.57 10.14
C ARG A 171 5.67 -22.29 9.34
N PHE A 172 6.53 -21.57 8.62
CA PHE A 172 7.69 -22.15 7.91
C PHE A 172 9.04 -21.64 8.44
N SER A 173 9.05 -20.94 9.58
CA SER A 173 10.25 -20.35 10.20
C SER A 173 11.10 -21.36 11.00
N ILE A 174 11.36 -22.56 10.45
CA ILE A 174 12.47 -23.43 10.90
C ILE A 174 13.68 -23.26 9.97
N LEU A 175 13.48 -22.59 8.83
CA LEU A 175 14.53 -22.12 7.94
C LEU A 175 14.42 -20.59 7.94
N GLU A 176 15.39 -19.92 8.55
CA GLU A 176 15.60 -18.47 8.47
C GLU A 176 15.30 -18.00 7.04
N THR A 177 14.34 -17.07 6.85
CA THR A 177 14.03 -16.54 5.52
C THR A 177 15.34 -16.08 4.87
N PRO A 178 15.77 -16.63 3.72
CA PRO A 178 17.15 -16.48 3.23
C PRO A 178 17.60 -15.04 2.98
N THR A 179 16.66 -14.09 2.95
CA THR A 179 16.88 -12.65 2.72
C THR A 179 16.74 -11.78 3.98
N GLY A 180 16.24 -12.33 5.09
CA GLY A 180 15.91 -11.55 6.29
C GLY A 180 14.69 -10.64 6.14
N HIS A 181 13.81 -10.93 5.17
CA HIS A 181 12.59 -10.16 4.93
C HIS A 181 11.65 -10.23 6.15
N PRO A 182 11.14 -9.08 6.65
CA PRO A 182 10.18 -9.04 7.75
C PRO A 182 8.91 -9.84 7.45
N GLY A 183 8.36 -10.52 8.46
CA GLY A 183 7.10 -11.27 8.36
C GLY A 183 5.84 -10.38 8.37
N MET A 184 5.95 -9.13 7.92
CA MET A 184 4.88 -8.14 7.95
C MET A 184 4.73 -7.48 6.59
N GLY A 185 3.52 -7.09 6.23
CA GLY A 185 3.19 -6.36 5.02
C GLY A 185 2.14 -5.30 5.28
N PHE A 186 2.00 -4.31 4.40
CA PHE A 186 0.92 -3.33 4.54
C PHE A 186 -0.42 -3.97 4.23
N GLY A 187 -1.39 -3.75 5.12
CA GLY A 187 -2.70 -4.36 5.08
C GLY A 187 -3.83 -3.34 5.02
N ARG A 188 -5.00 -3.83 4.56
CA ARG A 188 -6.26 -3.08 4.57
C ARG A 188 -7.42 -4.01 4.90
N ARG A 189 -8.12 -3.75 6.01
CA ARG A 189 -9.34 -4.46 6.42
C ARG A 189 -10.58 -3.60 6.12
N VAL A 190 -11.68 -4.25 5.76
CA VAL A 190 -13.01 -3.62 5.63
C VAL A 190 -13.96 -4.33 6.58
N MET A 191 -14.69 -3.57 7.39
CA MET A 191 -15.71 -4.08 8.30
C MET A 191 -16.98 -3.27 8.12
N ASP A 192 -18.15 -3.89 8.31
CA ASP A 192 -19.40 -3.14 8.39
C ASP A 192 -19.45 -2.40 9.74
N LEU A 193 -19.73 -1.10 9.69
CA LEU A 193 -19.77 -0.25 10.89
C LEU A 193 -20.79 -0.78 11.92
N PHE A 194 -21.94 -1.29 11.48
CA PHE A 194 -23.00 -1.72 12.40
C PHE A 194 -22.89 -3.19 12.81
N ALA A 195 -21.97 -3.94 12.20
CA ALA A 195 -21.70 -5.33 12.58
C ALA A 195 -20.47 -5.48 13.49
N ALA A 196 -19.58 -4.48 13.50
CA ALA A 196 -18.44 -4.46 14.40
C ALA A 196 -18.88 -4.02 15.80
N GLU A 197 -18.21 -4.51 16.85
CA GLU A 197 -18.35 -4.03 18.23
C GLU A 197 -17.11 -3.22 18.64
N THR A 198 -15.94 -3.67 18.19
CA THR A 198 -14.63 -3.05 18.39
C THR A 198 -13.85 -3.02 17.09
N ILE A 199 -12.82 -2.15 17.03
CA ILE A 199 -11.89 -2.08 15.92
C ILE A 199 -10.50 -2.51 16.41
N PRO A 200 -10.04 -3.73 16.08
CA PRO A 200 -8.69 -4.16 16.43
C PRO A 200 -7.62 -3.36 15.67
N ASN A 201 -6.53 -2.97 16.33
CA ASN A 201 -5.42 -2.31 15.65
C ASN A 201 -4.61 -3.28 14.76
N GLU A 202 -4.54 -4.55 15.16
CA GLU A 202 -3.79 -5.58 14.45
C GLU A 202 -4.56 -6.11 13.22
N LEU A 203 -3.81 -6.40 12.16
CA LEU A 203 -4.32 -7.02 10.94
C LEU A 203 -3.70 -8.41 10.73
N ASP A 204 -4.57 -9.37 10.41
CA ASP A 204 -4.14 -10.72 10.04
C ASP A 204 -3.63 -10.84 8.59
N SER A 205 -3.02 -11.97 8.27
CA SER A 205 -2.49 -12.29 6.94
C SER A 205 -3.51 -12.22 5.80
N VAL A 206 -4.80 -12.38 6.11
CA VAL A 206 -5.89 -12.26 5.12
C VAL A 206 -6.05 -10.81 4.63
N HIS A 207 -5.58 -9.83 5.40
CA HIS A 207 -5.72 -8.40 5.09
C HIS A 207 -4.51 -7.80 4.39
N VAL A 208 -3.43 -8.57 4.17
CA VAL A 208 -2.22 -8.07 3.48
C VAL A 208 -2.56 -7.71 2.04
N ILE A 209 -2.22 -6.48 1.64
CA ILE A 209 -2.40 -5.99 0.26
C ILE A 209 -1.08 -5.64 -0.44
N ALA A 210 -0.01 -5.40 0.32
CA ALA A 210 1.31 -5.09 -0.19
C ALA A 210 2.40 -5.69 0.74
N PRO A 211 2.84 -6.93 0.49
CA PRO A 211 3.86 -7.59 1.31
C PRO A 211 5.22 -6.89 1.27
N GLU A 212 5.52 -6.11 0.23
CA GLU A 212 6.79 -5.40 0.07
C GLU A 212 6.93 -4.19 1.01
N ILE A 213 5.83 -3.72 1.61
CA ILE A 213 5.82 -2.59 2.54
C ILE A 213 5.85 -3.14 3.97
N VAL A 214 7.01 -3.07 4.60
CA VAL A 214 7.29 -3.71 5.89
C VAL A 214 7.22 -2.75 7.09
N SER A 215 7.05 -1.46 6.80
CA SER A 215 6.90 -0.40 7.79
C SER A 215 5.88 0.61 7.27
N VAL A 216 5.04 1.15 8.15
CA VAL A 216 4.18 2.28 7.86
C VAL A 216 4.17 3.22 9.07
N SER A 217 4.05 4.52 8.84
CA SER A 217 3.72 5.47 9.90
C SER A 217 2.70 6.50 9.43
N PHE A 218 1.81 6.90 10.32
CA PHE A 218 0.76 7.89 10.09
C PHE A 218 0.99 9.15 10.93
N ARG A 219 0.70 10.31 10.33
CA ARG A 219 0.65 11.59 11.03
C ARG A 219 -0.55 12.39 10.56
N TYR A 220 -1.09 13.20 11.46
CA TYR A 220 -2.36 13.91 11.26
C TYR A 220 -2.16 15.41 11.41
N PHE A 221 -2.69 16.19 10.47
CA PHE A 221 -2.56 17.64 10.45
C PHE A 221 -3.90 18.32 10.74
N ASP A 222 -3.93 19.21 11.72
CA ASP A 222 -5.14 19.98 12.10
C ASP A 222 -5.32 21.30 11.34
N GLY A 223 -4.37 21.65 10.48
CA GLY A 223 -4.30 22.97 9.84
C GLY A 223 -3.16 23.85 10.35
N ALA A 224 -2.60 23.54 11.53
CA ALA A 224 -1.53 24.28 12.19
C ALA A 224 -0.33 23.41 12.58
N ALA A 225 -0.56 22.22 13.13
CA ALA A 225 0.46 21.32 13.67
C ALA A 225 0.19 19.85 13.28
N TRP A 226 1.26 19.03 13.38
CA TRP A 226 1.23 17.60 13.11
C TRP A 226 1.19 16.80 14.41
N TYR A 227 0.32 15.81 14.47
CA TYR A 227 0.15 14.88 15.59
C TYR A 227 0.39 13.44 15.14
N GLU A 228 0.75 12.58 16.10
CA GLU A 228 0.97 11.14 15.88
C GLU A 228 -0.26 10.29 16.20
N SER A 229 -1.28 10.91 16.78
CA SER A 229 -2.58 10.29 17.03
C SER A 229 -3.68 11.28 16.70
N TRP A 230 -4.81 10.75 16.25
CA TRP A 230 -5.99 11.55 15.99
C TRP A 230 -7.24 10.82 16.41
N ASP A 231 -8.16 11.56 17.02
CA ASP A 231 -9.53 11.15 17.23
C ASP A 231 -10.47 12.28 16.82
N SER A 232 -11.25 12.04 15.77
CA SER A 232 -12.13 13.05 15.20
C SER A 232 -13.30 13.40 16.12
N LEU A 233 -13.74 12.45 16.96
CA LEU A 233 -14.83 12.70 17.90
C LEU A 233 -14.37 13.68 19.00
N THR A 234 -13.18 13.42 19.56
CA THR A 234 -12.57 14.26 20.59
C THR A 234 -12.23 15.65 20.07
N ASN A 235 -11.70 15.75 18.84
CA ASN A 235 -11.36 17.04 18.23
C ASN A 235 -12.56 17.77 17.61
N GLY A 236 -13.70 17.09 17.43
CA GLY A 236 -14.87 17.64 16.75
C GLY A 236 -14.64 17.93 15.25
N MET A 237 -13.53 17.45 14.67
CA MET A 237 -13.18 17.67 13.28
C MET A 237 -12.33 16.52 12.72
N LEU A 238 -12.37 16.35 11.40
CA LEU A 238 -11.43 15.46 10.69
C LEU A 238 -10.07 16.18 10.55
N PRO A 239 -8.95 15.45 10.47
CA PRO A 239 -7.68 16.09 10.19
C PRO A 239 -7.70 16.67 8.78
N THR A 240 -7.17 17.87 8.57
CA THR A 240 -7.09 18.51 7.25
C THR A 240 -6.25 17.70 6.26
N ALA A 241 -5.20 17.05 6.76
CA ALA A 241 -4.37 16.15 5.96
C ALA A 241 -3.85 14.98 6.81
N VAL A 242 -3.58 13.86 6.14
CA VAL A 242 -2.91 12.69 6.70
C VAL A 242 -1.63 12.46 5.90
N GLU A 243 -0.50 12.36 6.59
CA GLU A 243 0.78 11.96 6.00
C GLU A 243 1.04 10.50 6.33
N VAL A 244 1.35 9.73 5.29
CA VAL A 244 1.62 8.29 5.38
C VAL A 244 3.02 8.05 4.85
N THR A 245 3.87 7.47 5.68
CA THR A 245 5.23 7.08 5.26
C THR A 245 5.30 5.57 5.13
N PHE A 246 5.42 5.07 3.91
CA PHE A 246 5.58 3.66 3.58
C PHE A 246 7.06 3.28 3.57
N GLY A 247 7.44 2.18 4.22
CA GLY A 247 8.79 1.61 4.18
C GLY A 247 8.84 0.39 3.26
N PHE A 248 9.41 0.55 2.07
CA PHE A 248 9.60 -0.53 1.11
C PHE A 248 10.84 -1.35 1.44
N TRP A 249 10.70 -2.67 1.47
CA TRP A 249 11.83 -3.56 1.61
C TRP A 249 12.60 -3.70 0.29
N ASN A 250 13.92 -3.51 0.37
CA ASN A 250 14.84 -3.85 -0.70
C ASN A 250 15.69 -5.04 -0.27
N ASP A 251 15.64 -6.11 -1.07
CA ASP A 251 16.45 -7.28 -0.84
C ASP A 251 17.95 -6.97 -0.89
N PRO A 252 18.76 -7.65 -0.06
CA PRO A 252 20.21 -7.51 -0.14
C PRO A 252 20.71 -7.93 -1.52
N PRO A 253 21.82 -7.36 -1.99
CA PRO A 253 22.36 -7.69 -3.30
C PRO A 253 22.71 -9.18 -3.37
N PRO A 254 22.54 -9.84 -4.54
CA PRO A 254 22.74 -11.29 -4.65
C PRO A 254 24.20 -11.66 -4.39
N LYS A 255 24.45 -12.89 -3.90
CA LYS A 255 25.80 -13.40 -3.57
C LYS A 255 26.83 -13.29 -4.70
N SER A 256 26.38 -13.27 -5.96
CA SER A 256 27.21 -13.12 -7.15
C SER A 256 27.64 -11.68 -7.44
N SER A 257 27.09 -10.70 -6.74
CA SER A 257 27.38 -9.29 -6.96
C SER A 257 28.66 -8.86 -6.23
N ALA A 258 29.38 -7.91 -6.84
CA ALA A 258 30.60 -7.34 -6.25
C ALA A 258 30.35 -6.57 -4.93
N SER A 259 29.10 -6.17 -4.67
CA SER A 259 28.68 -5.43 -3.47
C SER A 259 28.05 -6.33 -2.40
N TYR A 260 28.11 -7.65 -2.55
CA TYR A 260 27.58 -8.58 -1.55
C TYR A 260 28.47 -8.64 -0.32
N GLU A 261 27.89 -8.37 0.85
CA GLU A 261 28.52 -8.62 2.14
C GLU A 261 27.84 -9.79 2.89
N PRO A 262 28.59 -10.77 3.40
CA PRO A 262 28.02 -11.87 4.18
C PRO A 262 27.28 -11.36 5.41
N GLY A 263 26.02 -11.78 5.58
CA GLY A 263 25.17 -11.36 6.70
C GLY A 263 24.51 -9.98 6.51
N GLN A 264 24.71 -9.32 5.37
CA GLN A 264 23.99 -8.09 5.02
C GLN A 264 22.47 -8.37 4.96
N ARG A 265 21.71 -7.61 5.74
CA ARG A 265 20.23 -7.60 5.68
C ARG A 265 19.76 -6.66 4.58
N GLY A 266 18.53 -6.85 4.13
CA GLY A 266 17.87 -5.88 3.26
C GLY A 266 17.71 -4.51 3.94
N THR A 267 17.37 -3.52 3.13
CA THR A 267 17.23 -2.12 3.56
C THR A 267 15.79 -1.68 3.41
N ILE A 268 15.39 -0.63 4.13
CA ILE A 268 14.04 -0.05 4.02
C ILE A 268 14.15 1.33 3.35
N SER A 269 13.48 1.50 2.22
CA SER A 269 13.34 2.79 1.53
C SER A 269 12.05 3.48 1.98
N PRO A 270 12.10 4.64 2.66
CA PRO A 270 10.90 5.38 3.04
C PRO A 270 10.33 6.17 1.86
N TYR A 271 9.01 6.16 1.73
CA TYR A 271 8.25 6.99 0.79
C TYR A 271 7.08 7.67 1.52
N ALA A 272 7.08 9.00 1.58
CA ALA A 272 6.02 9.77 2.21
C ALA A 272 5.00 10.27 1.18
N HIS A 273 3.71 10.14 1.50
CA HIS A 273 2.62 10.74 0.74
C HIS A 273 1.65 11.47 1.66
N ARG A 274 1.13 12.60 1.21
CA ARG A 274 0.15 13.40 1.95
C ARG A 274 -1.20 13.37 1.27
N PHE A 275 -2.19 12.88 1.99
CA PHE A 275 -3.59 12.86 1.58
C PHE A 275 -4.30 14.07 2.20
N TYR A 276 -5.05 14.81 1.40
CA TYR A 276 -5.93 15.86 1.91
C TYR A 276 -7.31 15.28 2.16
N VAL A 277 -7.87 15.57 3.33
CA VAL A 277 -9.19 15.07 3.72
C VAL A 277 -10.23 16.12 3.34
N PRO A 278 -11.27 15.76 2.57
CA PRO A 278 -12.33 16.70 2.23
C PRO A 278 -13.18 17.04 3.45
N LEU A 279 -13.72 18.27 3.48
CA LEU A 279 -14.67 18.73 4.50
C LEU A 279 -14.16 18.53 5.95
N SER A 280 -12.91 18.93 6.21
CA SER A 280 -12.29 18.70 7.52
C SER A 280 -12.97 19.42 8.67
N VAL A 281 -13.58 20.57 8.41
CA VAL A 281 -14.38 21.32 9.38
C VAL A 281 -15.86 21.04 9.11
N PRO A 282 -16.64 20.56 10.10
CA PRO A 282 -18.08 20.37 9.93
C PRO A 282 -18.76 21.72 9.67
N PHE A 283 -19.76 21.75 8.80
CA PHE A 283 -20.54 22.95 8.53
C PHE A 283 -21.34 23.32 9.78
N THR A 284 -21.02 24.47 10.40
CA THR A 284 -21.81 25.04 11.48
C THR A 284 -22.76 26.08 10.90
N ASP A 285 -24.07 25.94 11.12
CA ASP A 285 -25.14 26.85 10.65
C ASP A 285 -25.11 28.29 11.24
N THR A 286 -23.95 28.77 11.71
CA THR A 286 -23.85 29.99 12.54
C THR A 286 -23.57 31.29 11.80
N GLU A 287 -23.63 31.33 10.46
CA GLU A 287 -23.57 32.61 9.73
C GLU A 287 -24.62 32.70 8.60
N ILE A 288 -25.82 33.19 8.94
CA ILE A 288 -26.71 33.97 8.05
C ILE A 288 -27.29 35.14 8.86
#